data_AF-A0A7S3KC04-F1
#
_entry.id   AF-A0A7S3KC04-F1
#
_cell.length_a   1.000
_cell.length_b   1.000
_cell.length_c   1.000
_cell.angle_alpha   90.00
_cell.angle_beta   90.00
_cell.angle_gamma   90.00
#
_symmetry.space_group_name_H-M   'P 1'
#
loop_
_entity.id
_entity.type
_entity.pdbx_description
1 polymer ?
#
loop_
_entity_poly.entity_id
_entity_poly.type
_entity_poly.pdbx_seq_one_letter_code
_entity_poly.pdbx_strand_id
1 'polypeptide(L)'
;MFDMTSFDPTPMPLDPEVQVCGIIPSKCSVFPSAMCPLKLTFKVTQHTKDLELPSVDEGLYNVMYKVGDDVRQDQLVLQMIDLMDFLLKKINYDFKFTVYKVLAFTPDDGLVEFVPRCKTISDILHKYNSKIDRFLTQCSLETQTPYETVFESYLDSC
;
A
#
# COMPACT_ATOMS: atom_id res chain seq x y z
N MET A 1 17.41 2.51 -26.11
CA MET A 1 17.00 2.00 -24.80
C MET A 1 16.29 3.15 -24.10
N PHE A 2 15.01 3.00 -23.76
CA PHE A 2 14.28 4.06 -23.07
C PHE A 2 14.81 4.17 -21.63
N ASP A 3 15.19 5.37 -21.21
CA ASP A 3 15.60 5.63 -19.83
C ASP A 3 14.34 5.79 -18.97
N MET A 4 14.10 4.82 -18.08
CA MET A 4 12.94 4.82 -17.18
C MET A 4 13.23 5.55 -15.85
N THR A 5 14.44 6.08 -15.65
CA THR A 5 14.82 6.79 -14.42
C THR A 5 14.32 8.24 -14.38
N SER A 6 13.96 8.77 -15.55
CA SER A 6 13.38 10.10 -15.75
C SER A 6 12.50 10.11 -17.00
N PHE A 7 11.27 10.56 -16.88
CA PHE A 7 10.33 10.76 -18.00
C PHE A 7 9.40 11.96 -17.71
N ASP A 8 8.71 12.45 -18.74
CA ASP A 8 7.74 13.55 -18.58
C ASP A 8 6.66 13.16 -17.57
N PRO A 9 6.19 14.05 -16.69
CA PRO A 9 5.20 13.69 -15.68
C PRO A 9 3.97 13.02 -16.30
N THR A 10 3.67 11.81 -15.83
CA THR A 10 2.50 11.04 -16.25
C THR A 10 1.66 10.60 -15.06
N PRO A 11 0.32 10.52 -15.20
CA PRO A 11 -0.54 10.00 -14.15
C PRO A 11 -0.23 8.53 -13.87
N MET A 12 -0.22 8.15 -12.59
CA MET A 12 -0.03 6.76 -12.18
C MET A 12 -1.28 5.93 -12.51
N PRO A 13 -1.18 4.80 -13.23
CA PRO A 13 -2.33 3.95 -13.54
C PRO A 13 -3.20 3.55 -12.34
N LEU A 14 -2.59 3.24 -11.19
CA LEU A 14 -3.32 2.92 -9.96
C LEU A 14 -4.02 4.13 -9.33
N ASP A 15 -3.51 5.34 -9.57
CA ASP A 15 -3.99 6.55 -8.94
C ASP A 15 -3.74 7.78 -9.85
N PRO A 16 -4.70 8.11 -10.74
CA PRO A 16 -4.52 9.17 -11.72
C PRO A 16 -4.29 10.58 -11.13
N GLU A 17 -4.61 10.77 -9.84
CA GLU A 17 -4.33 12.02 -9.11
C GLU A 17 -2.82 12.17 -8.80
N VAL A 18 -2.06 11.08 -8.81
CA VAL A 18 -0.62 11.06 -8.55
C VAL A 18 0.16 11.15 -9.86
N GLN A 19 1.01 12.17 -9.97
CA GLN A 19 1.92 12.36 -11.11
C GLN A 19 3.30 11.78 -10.81
N VAL A 20 3.77 10.86 -11.64
CA VAL A 20 5.10 10.23 -11.52
C VAL A 20 6.00 10.66 -12.68
N CYS A 21 7.31 10.75 -12.45
CA CYS A 21 8.29 11.22 -13.46
C CYS A 21 9.57 10.37 -13.56
N GLY A 22 9.59 9.18 -12.97
CA GLY A 22 10.77 8.32 -13.02
C GLY A 22 10.72 7.18 -12.02
N ILE A 23 11.47 6.11 -12.29
CA ILE A 23 11.69 5.00 -11.37
C ILE A 23 12.99 5.23 -10.59
N ILE A 24 13.06 4.75 -9.35
CA ILE A 24 14.28 4.68 -8.54
C ILE A 24 14.76 3.23 -8.47
N PRO A 25 15.71 2.81 -9.34
CA PRO A 25 16.15 1.42 -9.39
C PRO A 25 16.70 0.91 -8.06
N SER A 26 17.40 1.74 -7.30
CA SER A 26 17.99 1.38 -6.00
C SER A 26 16.97 1.06 -4.91
N LYS A 27 15.71 1.45 -5.08
CA LYS A 27 14.60 1.16 -4.15
C LYS A 27 13.66 0.07 -4.67
N CYS A 28 13.89 -0.43 -5.89
CA CYS A 28 13.16 -1.54 -6.48
C CYS A 28 13.73 -2.88 -6.00
N SER A 29 12.88 -3.90 -5.90
CA SER A 29 13.29 -5.23 -5.41
C SER A 29 12.39 -6.32 -5.95
N VAL A 30 12.89 -7.55 -6.05
CA VAL A 30 12.09 -8.74 -6.36
C VAL A 30 11.80 -9.48 -5.05
N PHE A 31 10.54 -9.82 -4.80
CA PHE A 31 10.19 -10.60 -3.61
C PHE A 31 10.46 -12.09 -3.84
N PRO A 32 11.05 -12.81 -2.87
CA PRO A 32 11.35 -14.23 -2.98
C PRO A 32 10.10 -15.10 -2.73
N SER A 33 9.10 -14.95 -3.59
CA SER A 33 7.87 -15.76 -3.59
C SER A 33 7.72 -16.52 -4.91
N ALA A 34 6.76 -17.45 -5.00
CA ALA A 34 6.60 -18.34 -6.15
C ALA A 34 6.54 -17.61 -7.51
N MET A 35 5.89 -16.44 -7.56
CA MET A 35 5.71 -15.65 -8.79
C MET A 35 6.61 -14.42 -8.86
N CYS A 36 7.59 -14.29 -7.95
CA CYS A 36 8.63 -13.25 -7.97
C CYS A 36 8.13 -11.83 -8.28
N PRO A 37 7.13 -11.28 -7.56
CA PRO A 37 6.58 -9.97 -7.88
C PRO A 37 7.62 -8.87 -7.67
N LEU A 38 7.53 -7.81 -8.47
CA LEU A 38 8.47 -6.69 -8.49
C LEU A 38 7.92 -5.53 -7.67
N LYS A 39 8.66 -5.10 -6.65
CA LYS A 39 8.48 -3.77 -6.07
C LYS A 39 9.09 -2.73 -7.00
N LEU A 40 8.27 -1.81 -7.48
CA LEU A 40 8.70 -0.63 -8.23
C LEU A 40 8.47 0.62 -7.39
N THR A 41 9.46 1.52 -7.37
CA THR A 41 9.39 2.79 -6.64
C THR A 41 9.47 3.95 -7.63
N PHE A 42 8.43 4.76 -7.69
CA PHE A 42 8.32 5.92 -8.56
C PHE A 42 8.59 7.23 -7.81
N LYS A 43 9.18 8.21 -8.50
CA LYS A 43 9.33 9.60 -8.05
C LYS A 43 8.04 10.36 -8.36
N VAL A 44 7.50 11.07 -7.38
CA VAL A 44 6.32 11.93 -7.56
C VAL A 44 6.77 13.35 -7.90
N THR A 45 6.21 13.97 -8.94
CA THR A 45 6.70 15.26 -9.47
C THR A 45 6.08 16.49 -8.84
N GLN A 46 4.89 16.36 -8.26
CA GLN A 46 4.26 17.41 -7.47
C GLN A 46 3.57 16.77 -6.27
N HIS A 47 4.05 17.09 -5.06
CA HIS A 47 3.19 17.01 -3.90
C HIS A 47 2.10 18.06 -4.11
N THR A 48 0.89 17.65 -4.48
CA THR A 48 -0.29 18.38 -4.03
C THR A 48 -0.22 18.33 -2.50
N LYS A 49 0.49 19.29 -1.89
CA LYS A 49 0.66 19.39 -0.43
C LYS A 49 -0.68 19.46 0.31
N ASP A 50 -1.75 19.73 -0.42
CA ASP A 50 -3.12 19.82 0.08
C ASP A 50 -3.84 18.46 0.12
N LEU A 51 -3.23 17.38 -0.39
CA LEU A 51 -3.75 16.02 -0.33
C LEU A 51 -2.70 15.14 0.36
N GLU A 52 -2.91 14.85 1.65
CA GLU A 52 -2.21 13.78 2.36
C GLU A 52 -2.61 12.43 1.73
N LEU A 53 -1.96 12.09 0.62
CA LEU A 53 -2.20 10.84 -0.10
C LEU A 53 -1.60 9.68 0.72
N PRO A 54 -2.41 8.73 1.20
CA PRO A 54 -1.95 7.64 2.07
C PRO A 54 -0.94 6.70 1.40
N SER A 55 -0.90 6.73 0.07
CA SER A 55 -0.07 5.91 -0.81
C SER A 55 1.31 6.50 -1.12
N VAL A 56 1.56 7.76 -0.75
CA VAL A 56 2.85 8.46 -1.00
C VAL A 56 3.64 8.56 0.30
N ASP A 57 4.85 8.01 0.30
CA ASP A 57 5.79 8.09 1.42
C ASP A 57 7.07 8.82 0.98
N GLU A 58 7.41 9.92 1.65
CA GLU A 58 8.60 10.75 1.33
C GLU A 58 8.70 11.20 -0.15
N GLY A 59 7.56 11.43 -0.81
CA GLY A 59 7.51 11.82 -2.24
C GLY A 59 7.74 10.65 -3.20
N LEU A 60 7.57 9.42 -2.70
CA LEU A 60 7.71 8.18 -3.45
C LEU A 60 6.39 7.44 -3.49
N TYR A 61 6.09 6.87 -4.65
CA TYR A 61 4.93 6.02 -4.84
C TYR A 61 5.40 4.59 -5.10
N ASN A 62 5.07 3.67 -4.21
CA ASN A 62 5.50 2.28 -4.30
C ASN A 62 4.36 1.42 -4.85
N VAL A 63 4.68 0.53 -5.78
CA VAL A 63 3.74 -0.46 -6.32
C VAL A 63 4.40 -1.82 -6.36
N MET A 64 3.58 -2.85 -6.28
CA MET A 64 3.95 -4.21 -6.57
C MET A 64 3.37 -4.59 -7.93
N TYR A 65 4.25 -4.86 -8.88
CA TYR A 65 3.88 -5.45 -10.16
C TYR A 65 3.93 -6.97 -10.04
N LYS A 66 2.79 -7.60 -10.32
CA LYS A 66 2.62 -9.06 -10.29
C LYS A 66 2.50 -9.58 -11.71
N VAL A 67 3.32 -10.58 -12.04
CA VAL A 67 3.31 -11.27 -13.34
C VAL A 67 3.03 -12.74 -13.09
N GLY A 68 2.12 -13.31 -13.88
CA GLY A 68 1.63 -14.67 -13.75
C GLY A 68 0.50 -14.86 -12.73
N ASP A 69 0.04 -13.79 -12.08
CA ASP A 69 -1.11 -13.79 -11.16
C ASP A 69 -2.31 -13.10 -11.81
N ASP A 70 -3.47 -13.75 -11.77
CA ASP A 70 -4.74 -13.15 -12.17
C ASP A 70 -5.32 -12.30 -11.03
N VAL A 71 -4.97 -11.01 -11.01
CA VAL A 71 -5.40 -10.08 -9.94
C VAL A 71 -6.80 -9.50 -10.16
N ARG A 72 -7.56 -9.97 -11.15
CA ARG A 72 -8.93 -9.50 -11.41
C ARG A 72 -9.88 -9.84 -10.27
N GLN A 73 -9.68 -11.00 -9.64
CA GLN A 73 -10.49 -11.42 -8.50
C GLN A 73 -10.21 -10.53 -7.29
N ASP A 74 -8.93 -10.27 -6.97
CA ASP A 74 -8.52 -9.34 -5.91
C ASP A 74 -9.09 -7.95 -6.14
N GLN A 75 -9.02 -7.44 -7.38
CA GLN A 75 -9.58 -6.14 -7.75
C GLN A 75 -11.09 -6.06 -7.48
N LEU A 76 -11.87 -7.09 -7.86
CA LEU A 76 -13.30 -7.13 -7.59
C LEU A 76 -13.60 -7.19 -6.09
N VAL A 77 -12.86 -8.02 -5.34
CA VAL A 77 -13.05 -8.17 -3.89
C VAL A 77 -12.77 -6.85 -3.17
N LEU A 78 -11.67 -6.18 -3.49
CA LEU A 78 -11.32 -4.90 -2.88
C LEU A 78 -12.33 -3.80 -3.22
N GLN A 79 -12.89 -3.79 -4.45
CA GLN A 79 -13.99 -2.89 -4.80
C GLN A 79 -15.25 -3.13 -3.95
N MET A 80 -15.55 -4.39 -3.61
CA MET A 80 -16.67 -4.72 -2.72
C MET A 80 -16.40 -4.26 -1.28
N ILE A 81 -15.16 -4.39 -0.80
CA ILE A 81 -14.77 -3.90 0.53
C ILE A 81 -14.82 -2.36 0.57
N ASP A 82 -14.38 -1.66 -0.47
CA ASP A 82 -14.46 -0.20 -0.57
C ASP A 82 -15.92 0.29 -0.53
N LEU A 83 -16.80 -0.38 -1.29
CA LEU A 83 -18.23 -0.10 -1.23
C LEU A 83 -18.81 -0.36 0.17
N MET A 84 -18.41 -1.45 0.82
CA MET A 84 -18.84 -1.78 2.18
C MET A 84 -18.40 -0.71 3.17
N ASP A 85 -17.13 -0.30 3.13
CA ASP A 85 -16.56 0.77 3.95
C ASP A 85 -17.35 2.07 3.80
N PHE A 86 -17.63 2.47 2.56
CA PHE A 86 -18.43 3.65 2.26
C PHE A 86 -19.85 3.58 2.86
N LEU A 87 -20.51 2.42 2.77
CA LEU A 87 -21.86 2.24 3.31
C LEU A 87 -21.88 2.21 4.84
N LEU A 88 -20.91 1.57 5.47
CA LEU A 88 -20.79 1.50 6.94
C LEU A 88 -20.49 2.89 7.53
N LYS A 89 -19.60 3.67 6.90
CA LYS A 89 -19.31 5.04 7.32
C LYS A 89 -20.55 5.94 7.26
N LYS A 90 -21.48 5.72 6.32
CA LYS A 90 -22.76 6.45 6.27
C LYS A 90 -23.68 6.19 7.45
N ILE A 91 -23.53 5.05 8.12
CA ILE A 91 -24.26 4.72 9.36
C ILE A 91 -23.39 4.92 10.62
N ASN A 92 -22.30 5.69 10.50
CA ASN A 92 -21.33 6.01 11.56
C ASN A 92 -20.58 4.80 12.14
N TYR A 93 -20.39 3.75 11.33
CA TYR A 93 -19.50 2.64 11.65
C TYR A 93 -18.22 2.74 10.82
N ASP A 94 -17.09 2.97 11.47
CA ASP A 94 -15.78 3.08 10.82
C ASP A 94 -14.85 1.97 11.33
N PHE A 95 -14.76 0.89 10.55
CA PHE A 95 -13.93 -0.29 10.85
C PHE A 95 -12.45 -0.10 10.46
N LYS A 96 -12.02 1.14 10.14
CA LYS A 96 -10.62 1.44 9.85
C LYS A 96 -10.01 0.56 8.76
N PHE A 97 -10.81 0.16 7.77
CA PHE A 97 -10.33 -0.64 6.65
C PHE A 97 -9.26 0.12 5.86
N THR A 98 -8.16 -0.56 5.56
CA THR A 98 -7.13 -0.07 4.64
C THR A 98 -7.32 -0.77 3.30
N VAL A 99 -8.18 -0.21 2.45
CA VAL A 99 -8.45 -0.76 1.12
C VAL A 99 -7.40 -0.24 0.13
N TYR A 100 -6.41 -1.06 -0.17
CA TYR A 100 -5.36 -0.73 -1.11
C TYR A 100 -5.82 -0.95 -2.56
N LYS A 101 -5.23 -0.18 -3.50
CA LYS A 101 -5.64 -0.20 -4.91
C LYS A 101 -5.05 -1.40 -5.65
N VAL A 102 -5.84 -2.01 -6.53
CA VAL A 102 -5.42 -3.06 -7.45
C VAL A 102 -5.94 -2.76 -8.84
N LEU A 103 -5.09 -2.95 -9.84
CA LEU A 103 -5.42 -2.75 -11.25
C LEU A 103 -4.85 -3.91 -12.06
N ALA A 104 -5.74 -4.79 -12.55
CA ALA A 104 -5.39 -5.78 -13.55
C ALA A 104 -5.16 -5.09 -14.91
N PHE A 105 -4.04 -5.37 -15.57
CA PHE A 105 -3.81 -4.91 -16.94
C PHE A 105 -4.22 -5.98 -17.95
N THR A 106 -3.88 -7.24 -17.67
CA THR A 106 -4.29 -8.41 -18.44
C THR A 106 -4.85 -9.49 -17.50
N PRO A 107 -5.26 -10.66 -18.03
CA PRO A 107 -5.60 -11.82 -17.19
C PRO A 107 -4.42 -12.43 -16.42
N ASP A 108 -3.18 -12.04 -16.72
CA ASP A 108 -1.95 -12.63 -16.17
C ASP A 108 -1.00 -11.61 -15.54
N ASP A 109 -1.34 -10.32 -15.53
CA ASP A 109 -0.55 -9.32 -14.83
C ASP A 109 -1.38 -8.13 -14.29
N GLY A 110 -0.76 -7.40 -13.37
CA GLY A 110 -1.34 -6.17 -12.86
C GLY A 110 -0.49 -5.51 -11.80
N LEU A 111 -0.99 -4.36 -11.33
CA LEU A 111 -0.39 -3.60 -10.26
C LEU A 111 -1.23 -3.71 -8.99
N VAL A 112 -0.51 -3.76 -7.87
CA VAL A 112 -1.05 -3.69 -6.52
C VAL A 112 -0.34 -2.53 -5.82
N GLU A 113 -1.10 -1.68 -5.13
CA GLU A 113 -0.53 -0.62 -4.30
C GLU A 113 0.33 -1.22 -3.20
N PHE A 114 1.52 -0.67 -3.00
CA PHE A 114 2.40 -1.10 -1.92
C PHE A 114 2.20 -0.18 -0.71
N VAL A 115 1.38 -0.63 0.24
CA VAL A 115 1.03 0.14 1.44
C VAL A 115 2.30 0.46 2.26
N PRO A 116 2.58 1.74 2.54
CA PRO A 116 3.77 2.12 3.29
C PRO A 116 3.66 1.68 4.75
N ARG A 117 4.81 1.49 5.41
CA ARG A 117 4.91 1.13 6.85
C ARG A 117 4.16 -0.14 7.26
N CYS A 118 3.78 -1.01 6.32
CA CYS A 118 3.15 -2.30 6.64
C CYS A 118 4.18 -3.42 6.90
N LYS A 119 3.82 -4.39 7.72
CA LYS A 119 4.59 -5.63 7.95
C LYS A 119 3.64 -6.81 8.01
N THR A 120 4.08 -7.98 7.55
CA THR A 120 3.26 -9.19 7.67
C THR A 120 3.17 -9.63 9.13
N ILE A 121 2.06 -10.25 9.52
CA ILE A 121 1.91 -10.83 10.86
C ILE A 121 3.01 -11.87 11.13
N SER A 122 3.41 -12.65 10.13
CA SER A 122 4.51 -13.61 10.24
C SER A 122 5.83 -12.94 10.63
N ASP A 123 6.20 -11.84 9.97
CA ASP A 123 7.42 -11.09 10.27
C ASP A 123 7.37 -10.47 11.67
N ILE A 124 6.21 -9.98 12.08
CA ILE A 124 5.97 -9.43 13.41
C ILE A 124 6.16 -10.54 14.46
N LEU A 125 5.49 -11.67 14.33
CA LEU A 125 5.60 -12.76 15.29
C LEU A 125 7.03 -13.30 15.38
N HIS A 126 7.75 -13.39 14.26
CA HIS A 126 9.15 -13.78 14.26
C HIS A 126 10.04 -12.75 15.00
N LYS A 127 9.87 -11.45 14.74
CA LYS A 127 10.70 -10.40 15.33
C LYS A 127 10.39 -10.15 16.82
N TYR A 128 9.13 -10.27 17.23
CA TYR A 128 8.67 -9.91 18.58
C TYR A 128 8.38 -11.13 19.47
N ASN A 129 8.94 -12.29 19.13
CA ASN A 129 8.83 -13.52 19.92
C ASN A 129 7.38 -13.96 20.16
N SER A 130 6.61 -14.03 19.06
CA SER A 130 5.17 -14.38 19.02
C SER A 130 4.24 -13.45 19.80
N LYS A 131 4.66 -12.21 20.07
CA LYS A 131 3.88 -11.25 20.83
C LYS A 131 3.58 -9.99 20.02
N ILE A 132 2.31 -9.81 19.67
CA ILE A 132 1.85 -8.64 18.91
C ILE A 132 1.81 -7.36 19.76
N ASP A 133 1.60 -7.48 21.08
CA ASP A 133 1.59 -6.34 22.02
C ASP A 133 2.87 -5.50 21.93
N ARG A 134 4.03 -6.15 21.82
CA ARG A 134 5.35 -5.50 21.68
C ARG A 134 5.48 -4.72 20.39
N PHE A 135 4.88 -5.22 19.32
CA PHE A 135 4.84 -4.50 18.06
C PHE A 135 3.94 -3.27 18.17
N LEU A 136 2.75 -3.40 18.77
CA LEU A 136 1.85 -2.27 19.01
C LEU A 136 2.47 -1.21 19.94
N THR A 137 3.18 -1.62 21.00
CA THR A 137 3.95 -0.69 21.86
C THR A 137 5.04 0.02 21.07
N GLN A 138 5.77 -0.68 20.20
CA GLN A 138 6.76 -0.03 19.34
C GLN A 138 6.11 0.97 18.37
N CYS A 139 4.97 0.63 17.76
CA CYS A 139 4.24 1.55 16.89
C CYS A 139 3.78 2.81 17.66
N SER A 140 3.30 2.65 18.90
CA SER A 140 2.95 3.77 19.79
C SER A 140 4.15 4.70 20.02
N LEU A 141 5.35 4.15 20.27
CA LEU A 141 6.57 4.94 20.45
C LEU A 141 7.03 5.66 19.17
N GLU A 142 6.98 4.99 18.02
CA GLU A 142 7.43 5.54 16.73
C GLU A 142 6.50 6.65 16.23
N THR A 143 5.19 6.48 16.40
CA THR A 143 4.16 7.43 15.95
C THR A 143 3.80 8.49 16.98
N GLN A 144 4.35 8.41 18.20
CA GLN A 144 3.98 9.24 19.34
C GLN A 144 2.47 9.22 19.65
N THR A 145 1.78 8.15 19.26
CA THR A 145 0.35 7.94 19.49
C THR A 145 0.16 7.10 20.75
N PRO A 146 -0.81 7.40 21.64
CA PRO A 146 -1.09 6.59 22.82
C PRO A 146 -1.33 5.12 22.47
N TYR A 147 -0.84 4.21 23.30
CA TYR A 147 -0.97 2.77 23.07
C TYR A 147 -2.44 2.35 22.94
N GLU A 148 -3.32 2.95 23.75
CA GLU A 148 -4.75 2.69 23.73
C GLU A 148 -5.34 2.97 22.34
N THR A 149 -4.98 4.09 21.71
CA THR A 149 -5.48 4.45 20.37
C THR A 149 -4.94 3.51 19.28
N VAL A 150 -3.68 3.08 19.38
CA VAL A 150 -3.10 2.09 18.45
C VAL A 150 -3.81 0.74 18.60
N PHE A 151 -4.07 0.33 19.84
CA PHE A 151 -4.75 -0.92 20.15
C PHE A 151 -6.22 -0.90 19.71
N GLU A 152 -6.94 0.21 19.92
CA GLU A 152 -8.30 0.41 19.41
C GLU A 152 -8.33 0.32 17.88
N SER A 153 -7.42 1.01 17.17
CA SER A 153 -7.34 0.89 15.70
C SER A 153 -7.05 -0.53 15.23
N TYR A 154 -6.27 -1.30 15.98
CA TYR A 154 -6.05 -2.72 15.70
C TYR A 154 -7.33 -3.55 15.90
N LEU A 155 -8.08 -3.30 16.97
CA LEU A 155 -9.36 -3.99 17.23
C LEU A 155 -10.43 -3.63 16.21
N ASP A 156 -10.54 -2.36 15.82
CA ASP A 156 -11.55 -1.90 14.87
C ASP A 156 -11.34 -2.49 13.46
N SER A 157 -10.08 -2.77 13.10
CA SER A 157 -9.70 -3.31 11.79
C SER A 157 -9.63 -4.84 11.70
N CYS A 158 -9.77 -5.55 12.83
CA CYS A 158 -9.81 -7.02 12.88
C CYS A 158 -11.22 -7.57 12.66
#